data_AF-A0ABD5XNF8-F1
#
_entry.id   AF-A0ABD5XNF8-F1
#
_cell.length_a   1.000
_cell.length_b   1.000
_cell.length_c   1.000
_cell.angle_alpha   90.00
_cell.angle_beta   90.00
_cell.angle_gamma   90.00
#
_symmetry.space_group_name_H-M   'P 1'
#
loop_
_entity.id
_entity.type
_entity.pdbx_description
1 polymer ?
#
loop_
_entity_poly.entity_id
_entity_poly.type
_entity_poly.pdbx_seq_one_letter_code
_entity_poly.pdbx_strand_id
1 'polypeptide(L)'
;MARQRQRRLLRRGDAEHRRTRGIQLTDDTGAASFTTIYPGWYTGRAVHIHFKVRSSNDATEAYEFTSQLFFDDDRADRVYARAPYVDR
;
A
#
# COMPACT_ATOMS: atom_id res chain seq x y z
N MET A 1 -18.95 12.04 22.42
CA MET A 1 -18.04 12.91 21.64
C MET A 1 -17.67 12.20 20.35
N ALA A 2 -18.40 12.47 19.26
CA ALA A 2 -18.26 11.77 17.97
C ALA A 2 -17.07 12.34 17.18
N ARG A 3 -16.06 11.52 16.86
CA ARG A 3 -14.98 11.91 15.96
C ARG A 3 -15.34 11.51 14.53
N GLN A 4 -15.45 12.54 13.71
CA GLN A 4 -15.84 12.54 12.30
C GLN A 4 -14.88 11.71 11.45
N ARG A 5 -15.46 10.83 10.62
CA ARG A 5 -14.80 10.11 9.53
C ARG A 5 -14.40 11.11 8.44
N GLN A 6 -13.12 11.40 8.26
CA GLN A 6 -12.65 12.08 7.04
C GLN A 6 -12.51 11.06 5.91
N ARG A 7 -13.62 10.82 5.20
CA ARG A 7 -13.59 10.24 3.85
C ARG A 7 -13.16 11.35 2.89
N ARG A 8 -11.90 11.32 2.44
CA ARG A 8 -11.44 12.17 1.34
C ARG A 8 -12.10 11.69 0.04
N LEU A 9 -13.12 12.42 -0.41
CA LEU A 9 -13.81 12.21 -1.69
C LEU A 9 -12.82 12.51 -2.83
N LEU A 10 -12.46 11.52 -3.65
CA LEU A 10 -11.63 11.73 -4.84
C LEU A 10 -12.51 12.25 -5.99
N ARG A 11 -12.09 13.34 -6.65
CA ARG A 11 -12.73 13.87 -7.87
C ARG A 11 -12.40 12.95 -9.05
N ARG A 12 -13.39 12.73 -9.93
CA ARG A 12 -13.40 11.72 -11.01
C ARG A 12 -12.32 11.87 -12.12
N GLY A 13 -11.47 12.89 -12.09
CA GLY A 13 -10.46 13.15 -13.14
C GLY A 13 -9.03 12.69 -12.83
N ASP A 14 -8.66 12.50 -11.55
CA ASP A 14 -7.27 12.19 -11.13
C ASP A 14 -7.06 10.70 -10.76
N ALA A 15 -8.09 9.88 -11.00
CA ALA A 15 -8.21 8.56 -10.40
C ALA A 15 -7.30 7.50 -11.05
N GLU A 16 -6.90 7.68 -12.31
CA GLU A 16 -6.22 6.61 -13.04
C GLU A 16 -4.77 6.41 -12.59
N HIS A 17 -4.04 7.49 -12.30
CA HIS A 17 -2.64 7.47 -11.87
C HIS A 17 -2.44 7.20 -10.36
N ARG A 18 -3.53 7.09 -9.58
CA ARG A 18 -3.48 6.93 -8.12
C ARG A 18 -4.07 5.61 -7.62
N ARG A 19 -4.52 4.72 -8.51
CA ARG A 19 -4.83 3.33 -8.14
C ARG A 19 -3.58 2.70 -7.53
N THR A 20 -3.73 1.96 -6.43
CA THR A 20 -2.66 1.34 -5.61
C THR A 20 -1.65 2.29 -4.92
N ARG A 21 -2.02 3.55 -4.65
CA ARG A 21 -1.22 4.49 -3.83
C ARG A 21 -2.05 5.09 -2.70
N GLY A 22 -1.56 5.00 -1.46
CA GLY A 22 -2.24 5.52 -0.28
C GLY A 22 -1.28 6.00 0.81
N ILE A 23 -1.77 6.81 1.74
CA ILE A 23 -1.07 7.26 2.95
C ILE A 23 -2.06 7.10 4.10
N GLN A 24 -1.60 6.59 5.24
CA GLN A 24 -2.36 6.51 6.47
C GLN A 24 -1.49 6.92 7.65
N LEU A 25 -2.09 7.56 8.64
CA LEU A 25 -1.49 7.73 9.95
C LEU A 25 -1.66 6.42 10.70
N THR A 26 -0.63 6.00 11.43
CA THR A 26 -0.74 4.86 12.34
C THR A 26 -1.68 5.18 13.49
N ASP A 27 -2.39 4.17 13.97
CA ASP A 27 -3.16 4.30 15.21
C ASP A 27 -2.27 4.32 16.45
N ASP A 28 -2.93 4.36 17.60
CA ASP A 28 -2.40 4.38 18.96
C ASP A 28 -1.45 3.22 19.25
N THR A 29 -1.56 2.12 18.50
CA THR A 29 -0.72 0.93 18.61
C THR A 29 0.41 0.90 17.59
N GLY A 30 0.51 1.91 16.72
CA GLY A 30 1.48 1.99 15.64
C GLY A 30 1.05 1.25 14.37
N ALA A 31 -0.22 0.82 14.25
CA ALA A 31 -0.70 0.04 13.12
C ALA A 31 -1.33 0.92 12.03
N ALA A 32 -1.14 0.55 10.76
CA ALA A 32 -1.83 1.12 9.61
C ALA A 32 -2.31 -0.01 8.68
N SER A 33 -3.52 0.11 8.12
CA SER A 33 -4.16 -0.97 7.37
C SER A 33 -4.64 -0.53 6.01
N PHE A 34 -4.08 -1.12 4.96
CA PHE A 34 -4.44 -0.81 3.57
C PHE A 34 -5.19 -1.98 2.93
N THR A 35 -6.28 -1.67 2.22
CA THR A 35 -6.91 -2.62 1.29
C THR A 35 -6.41 -2.32 -0.12
N THR A 36 -5.77 -3.30 -0.75
CA THR A 36 -5.22 -3.20 -2.10
C THR A 36 -5.36 -4.55 -2.82
N ILE A 37 -5.11 -4.54 -4.13
CA ILE A 37 -4.97 -5.77 -4.93
C ILE A 37 -3.58 -6.38 -4.74
N TYR A 38 -3.43 -7.67 -5.05
CA TYR A 38 -2.12 -8.30 -5.12
C TYR A 38 -1.31 -7.66 -6.28
N PRO A 39 -0.04 -7.30 -6.08
CA PRO A 39 0.75 -6.65 -7.11
C PRO A 39 0.97 -7.57 -8.32
N GLY A 40 0.96 -6.99 -9.52
CA GLY A 40 1.43 -7.68 -10.72
C GLY A 40 2.95 -7.84 -10.69
N TRP A 41 3.47 -8.71 -11.56
CA TRP A 41 4.90 -8.93 -11.73
C TRP A 41 5.38 -8.44 -13.10
N TYR A 42 6.69 -8.23 -13.24
CA TYR A 42 7.40 -7.98 -14.49
C TYR A 42 8.83 -8.49 -14.35
N THR A 43 9.44 -8.85 -15.47
CA THR A 43 10.75 -9.49 -15.51
C THR A 43 11.81 -8.71 -14.75
N GLY A 44 12.63 -9.43 -13.98
CA GLY A 44 13.79 -8.88 -13.29
C GLY A 44 13.52 -8.32 -11.90
N ARG A 45 12.28 -8.36 -11.37
CA ARG A 45 12.00 -8.03 -9.97
C ARG A 45 11.07 -9.05 -9.30
N ALA A 46 11.39 -9.41 -8.06
CA ALA A 46 10.47 -10.13 -7.20
C ALA A 46 9.21 -9.29 -6.94
N VAL A 47 8.09 -9.95 -6.65
CA VAL A 47 6.81 -9.30 -6.37
C VAL A 47 6.89 -8.48 -5.08
N HIS A 48 6.51 -7.20 -5.13
CA HIS A 48 6.62 -6.33 -3.95
C HIS A 48 5.57 -5.22 -3.86
N ILE A 49 5.41 -4.72 -2.63
CA ILE A 49 4.74 -3.45 -2.31
C ILE A 49 5.78 -2.47 -1.78
N HIS A 50 5.89 -1.29 -2.39
CA HIS A 50 6.70 -0.20 -1.84
C HIS A 50 6.03 0.40 -0.61
N PHE A 51 6.81 0.68 0.43
CA PHE A 51 6.34 1.47 1.55
C PHE A 51 7.38 2.48 2.03
N LYS A 52 6.87 3.53 2.66
CA LYS A 52 7.66 4.57 3.32
C LYS A 52 7.00 4.93 4.64
N VAL A 53 7.78 4.96 5.70
CA VAL A 53 7.36 5.40 7.03
C VAL A 53 8.01 6.75 7.31
N ARG A 54 7.23 7.69 7.84
CA ARG A 54 7.69 9.00 8.26
C ARG A 54 7.19 9.29 9.66
N SER A 55 8.01 9.95 10.48
CA SER A 55 7.51 10.52 11.73
C SER A 55 6.46 11.59 11.43
N SER A 56 5.54 11.82 12.37
CA SER A 56 4.56 12.89 12.27
C SER A 56 5.26 14.24 12.17
N ASN A 57 4.62 15.21 11.53
CA ASN A 57 5.18 16.56 11.37
C ASN A 57 5.48 17.25 12.72
N ASP A 58 4.82 16.83 13.80
CA ASP A 58 5.00 17.37 15.15
C ASP A 58 6.06 16.60 15.98
N ALA A 59 6.74 15.61 15.38
CA ALA A 59 7.80 14.88 16.08
C ALA A 59 9.04 15.76 16.23
N THR A 60 9.69 15.69 17.38
CA THR A 60 10.94 16.42 17.67
C THR A 60 12.05 16.08 16.68
N GLU A 61 12.05 14.86 16.16
CA GLU A 61 13.01 14.38 15.17
C GLU A 61 12.29 13.89 13.90
N ALA A 62 12.82 14.29 12.74
CA ALA A 62 12.37 13.81 11.45
C ALA A 62 12.98 12.44 11.16
N TYR A 63 12.13 11.41 11.08
CA TYR A 63 12.52 10.07 10.69
C TYR A 63 11.86 9.70 9.36
N GLU A 64 12.64 9.12 8.46
CA GLU A 64 12.13 8.54 7.21
C GLU A 64 12.78 7.18 6.96
N PHE A 65 11.96 6.19 6.62
CA PHE A 65 12.40 4.86 6.22
C PHE A 65 11.70 4.45 4.94
N THR A 66 12.45 3.93 3.97
CA THR A 66 11.93 3.45 2.69
C THR A 66 12.34 2.01 2.48
N SER A 67 11.38 1.14 2.15
CA SER A 67 11.66 -0.27 1.88
C SER A 67 10.57 -0.90 1.01
N GLN A 68 10.63 -2.21 0.87
CA GLN A 68 9.77 -3.03 0.04
C GLN A 68 9.30 -4.25 0.84
N LEU A 69 8.01 -4.55 0.79
CA LEU A 69 7.43 -5.78 1.32
C LEU A 69 7.38 -6.82 0.21
N PHE A 70 7.93 -8.01 0.48
CA PHE A 70 7.91 -9.16 -0.42
C PHE A 70 6.92 -10.21 0.06
N PHE A 71 6.67 -11.22 -0.77
CA PHE A 71 5.75 -12.32 -0.50
C PHE A 71 6.49 -13.64 -0.65
N ASP A 72 6.08 -14.64 0.13
CA ASP A 72 6.57 -16.01 -0.02
C ASP A 72 6.20 -16.56 -1.40
N ASP A 73 7.11 -17.33 -2.00
CA ASP A 73 6.95 -17.87 -3.36
C ASP A 73 5.68 -18.73 -3.48
N ASP A 74 5.41 -19.58 -2.48
CA ASP A 74 4.22 -20.45 -2.46
C ASP A 74 2.90 -19.65 -2.47
N ARG A 75 2.91 -18.45 -1.89
CA ARG A 75 1.77 -17.53 -1.89
C ARG A 75 1.65 -16.83 -3.23
N ALA A 76 2.76 -16.37 -3.81
CA ALA A 76 2.78 -15.75 -5.12
C ALA A 76 2.26 -16.70 -6.21
N ASP A 77 2.76 -17.94 -6.22
CA ASP A 77 2.38 -18.97 -7.19
C ASP A 77 0.87 -19.23 -7.17
N ARG A 78 0.28 -19.40 -5.98
CA ARG A 78 -1.17 -19.62 -5.84
C ARG A 78 -2.03 -18.47 -6.35
N VAL A 79 -1.54 -17.23 -6.25
CA VAL A 79 -2.26 -16.05 -6.75
C VAL A 79 -2.10 -15.94 -8.27
N TYR A 80 -0.89 -16.18 -8.78
CA TYR A 80 -0.59 -16.07 -10.20
C TYR A 80 -1.14 -17.19 -11.07
N ALA A 81 -1.53 -18.32 -10.47
CA ALA A 81 -2.30 -19.36 -11.13
C ALA A 81 -3.79 -19.00 -11.36
N ARG A 82 -4.27 -17.80 -10.94
CA ARG A 82 -5.69 -17.40 -11.02
C ARG A 82 -5.88 -16.17 -11.89
N ALA A 83 -7.04 -16.07 -12.54
CA ALA A 83 -7.45 -14.84 -13.23
C ALA A 83 -7.55 -13.66 -12.24
N PRO A 84 -7.17 -12.44 -12.64
CA PRO A 84 -6.67 -12.05 -13.96
C PRO A 84 -5.13 -12.17 -14.12
N TYR A 85 -4.42 -12.74 -13.14
CA TYR A 85 -2.95 -12.78 -13.14
C TYR A 85 -2.38 -13.84 -14.09
N VAL A 86 -3.10 -14.94 -14.28
CA VAL A 86 -2.73 -16.02 -15.20
C VAL A 86 -2.87 -15.61 -16.68
N ASP A 87 -3.72 -14.63 -16.96
CA ASP A 87 -4.04 -14.18 -18.32
C ASP A 87 -3.06 -13.12 -18.85
N ARG A 88 -1.86 -13.03 -18.25
CA ARG A 88 -0.92 -11.93 -18.43
C ARG A 88 0.40 -12.32 -19.08
#